data_AF-A0A6P7THA2-F1
#
_entry.id   AF-A0A6P7THA2-F1
#
_cell.length_a   1.000
_cell.length_b   1.000
_cell.length_c   1.000
_cell.angle_alpha   90.00
_cell.angle_beta   90.00
_cell.angle_gamma   90.00
#
_symmetry.space_group_name_H-M   'P 1'
#
loop_
_entity.id
_entity.type
_entity.pdbx_description
1 polymer ?
#
loop_
_entity_poly.entity_id
_entity_poly.type
_entity_poly.pdbx_seq_one_letter_code
_entity_poly.pdbx_strand_id
1 'polypeptide(L)'
;MDFNLTTFDYVRIIAMPFIFSPALFLSVKTWLLADMLIEFFLGIFALLFPNEFLRRQVSEGTPIEASHLALMRIYGAIHVGASFVLYKCRMSKDESVIGTMMWSRILGLKIQILTLAYHAMFIMDKFTTFFLYFVLGNFCLWLVANLVQIIRKQPKLGHYEPEVLLTWVIRTEFFVTFLSGLAYMAFPHFLTTLFSPKPDLIHVYITQLVGGSTLGGIWLSWYSTSFYLERDIKSVLLSRVYTTIIIFAVITQSHFMLGYPKLENMWLFFTWFLPFVLAIVGLIMINARRRYPIKKKAT
;
A
#
# COMPACT_ATOMS: atom_id res chain seq x y z
N MET A 1 -33.08 -11.64 3.95
CA MET A 1 -31.77 -11.05 4.30
C MET A 1 -32.06 -10.21 5.53
N ASP A 2 -31.82 -10.77 6.71
CA ASP A 2 -32.13 -10.09 7.96
C ASP A 2 -30.93 -9.22 8.33
N PHE A 3 -31.02 -7.94 7.99
CA PHE A 3 -30.05 -6.92 8.35
C PHE A 3 -30.22 -6.55 9.83
N ASN A 4 -29.90 -7.46 10.73
CA ASN A 4 -29.89 -7.17 12.16
C ASN A 4 -28.59 -6.44 12.52
N LEU A 5 -28.52 -5.17 12.15
CA LEU A 5 -27.47 -4.24 12.59
C LEU A 5 -27.61 -4.00 14.09
N THR A 6 -26.52 -4.12 14.84
CA THR A 6 -26.53 -3.77 16.26
C THR A 6 -26.51 -2.25 16.43
N THR A 7 -26.93 -1.74 17.59
CA THR A 7 -26.80 -0.30 17.92
C THR A 7 -25.36 0.21 17.75
N PHE A 8 -24.37 -0.63 18.07
CA PHE A 8 -22.95 -0.31 17.87
C PHE A 8 -22.59 -0.16 16.38
N ASP A 9 -23.22 -0.89 15.48
CA ASP A 9 -22.97 -0.78 14.05
C ASP A 9 -23.53 0.54 13.49
N TYR A 10 -24.70 0.97 13.95
CA TYR A 10 -25.25 2.30 13.60
C TYR A 10 -24.34 3.44 14.08
N VAL A 11 -23.87 3.38 15.33
CA VAL A 11 -22.94 4.40 15.85
C VAL A 11 -21.66 4.46 15.02
N ARG A 12 -21.12 3.30 14.64
CA ARG A 12 -19.92 3.22 13.78
C ARG A 12 -20.17 3.81 12.41
N ILE A 13 -21.28 3.46 11.74
CA ILE A 13 -21.64 3.96 10.40
C ILE A 13 -21.81 5.48 10.44
N ILE A 14 -22.52 6.01 11.44
CA ILE A 14 -22.74 7.45 11.60
C ILE A 14 -21.42 8.16 11.89
N ALA A 15 -20.49 7.55 12.63
CA ALA A 15 -19.19 8.14 12.94
C ALA A 15 -18.27 8.28 11.71
N MET A 16 -18.39 7.43 10.67
CA MET A 16 -17.44 7.44 9.54
C MET A 16 -17.43 8.77 8.77
N PRO A 17 -18.58 9.35 8.36
CA PRO A 17 -18.59 10.68 7.75
C PRO A 17 -17.92 11.74 8.60
N PHE A 18 -18.03 11.68 9.94
CA PHE A 18 -17.36 12.64 10.84
C PHE A 18 -15.85 12.44 10.93
N ILE A 19 -15.34 11.21 10.74
CA ILE A 19 -13.89 10.94 10.70
C ILE A 19 -13.26 11.53 9.42
N PHE A 20 -13.99 11.50 8.30
CA PHE A 20 -13.50 11.98 7.00
C PHE A 20 -13.91 13.43 6.68
N SER A 21 -14.91 13.99 7.35
CA SER A 21 -15.36 15.39 7.15
C SER A 21 -14.28 16.46 7.41
N PRO A 22 -13.26 16.27 8.27
CA PRO A 22 -12.16 17.22 8.38
C PRO A 22 -11.45 17.44 7.03
N ALA A 23 -11.47 16.49 6.09
CA ALA A 23 -10.95 16.69 4.74
C ALA A 23 -11.59 17.88 4.00
N LEU A 24 -12.80 18.31 4.36
CA LEU A 24 -13.46 19.47 3.75
C LEU A 24 -12.85 20.79 4.23
N PHE A 25 -12.25 20.82 5.42
CA PHE A 25 -11.83 22.06 6.09
C PHE A 25 -10.32 22.16 6.26
N LEU A 26 -9.63 21.02 6.38
CA LEU A 26 -8.19 20.97 6.61
C LEU A 26 -7.36 21.39 5.38
N SER A 27 -6.19 21.96 5.66
CA SER A 27 -5.14 22.15 4.65
C SER A 27 -4.67 20.79 4.12
N VAL A 28 -4.16 20.75 2.88
CA VAL A 28 -3.66 19.50 2.29
C VAL A 28 -2.57 18.83 3.14
N LYS A 29 -1.71 19.61 3.80
CA LYS A 29 -0.64 19.08 4.65
C LYS A 29 -1.18 18.43 5.92
N THR A 30 -2.20 19.05 6.51
CA THR A 30 -2.88 18.50 7.70
C THR A 30 -3.71 17.28 7.34
N TRP A 31 -4.36 17.29 6.17
CA TRP A 31 -5.05 16.11 5.64
C TRP A 31 -4.08 14.96 5.39
N LEU A 32 -2.93 15.20 4.74
CA LEU A 32 -1.90 14.18 4.53
C LEU A 32 -1.36 13.59 5.84
N LEU A 33 -1.35 14.37 6.93
CA LEU A 33 -1.03 13.84 8.26
C LEU A 33 -2.13 12.91 8.77
N ALA A 34 -3.41 13.29 8.62
CA ALA A 34 -4.54 12.43 9.01
C ALA A 34 -4.58 11.15 8.16
N ASP A 35 -4.44 11.25 6.83
CA ASP A 35 -4.33 10.14 5.89
C ASP A 35 -3.18 9.19 6.27
N MET A 36 -2.01 9.75 6.63
CA MET A 36 -0.88 8.98 7.14
C MET A 36 -1.22 8.20 8.41
N LEU A 37 -1.91 8.83 9.37
CA LEU A 37 -2.31 8.16 10.61
C LEU A 37 -3.30 7.02 10.35
N ILE A 38 -4.30 7.24 9.49
CA ILE A 38 -5.27 6.21 9.10
C ILE A 38 -4.53 5.02 8.45
N GLU A 39 -3.64 5.30 7.50
CA GLU A 39 -2.81 4.30 6.83
C GLU A 39 -1.92 3.53 7.82
N PHE A 40 -1.26 4.25 8.73
CA PHE A 40 -0.36 3.66 9.72
C PHE A 40 -1.12 2.76 10.70
N PHE A 41 -2.24 3.21 11.25
CA PHE A 41 -3.04 2.41 12.18
C PHE A 41 -3.65 1.18 11.50
N LEU A 42 -4.14 1.32 10.26
CA LEU A 42 -4.58 0.20 9.45
C LEU A 42 -3.45 -0.82 9.27
N GLY A 43 -2.27 -0.35 8.86
CA GLY A 43 -1.10 -1.19 8.62
C GLY A 43 -0.60 -1.91 9.88
N ILE A 44 -0.44 -1.18 10.99
CA ILE A 44 0.02 -1.75 12.27
C ILE A 44 -0.99 -2.74 12.82
N PHE A 45 -2.29 -2.46 12.74
CA PHE A 45 -3.31 -3.37 13.25
C PHE A 45 -3.37 -4.66 12.42
N ALA A 46 -3.28 -4.57 11.09
CA ALA A 46 -3.16 -5.73 10.21
C ALA A 46 -1.85 -6.51 10.41
N LEU A 47 -0.75 -5.84 10.79
CA LEU A 47 0.56 -6.46 11.02
C LEU A 47 0.67 -7.14 12.39
N LEU A 48 0.23 -6.50 13.46
CA LEU A 48 0.39 -6.99 14.84
C LEU A 48 -0.80 -7.83 15.30
N PHE A 49 -2.02 -7.51 14.84
CA PHE A 49 -3.27 -8.16 15.23
C PHE A 49 -4.07 -8.68 14.03
N PRO A 50 -3.46 -9.44 13.09
CA PRO A 50 -4.12 -9.87 11.86
C PRO A 50 -5.36 -10.73 12.10
N ASN A 51 -5.37 -11.53 13.18
CA ASN A 51 -6.52 -12.37 13.53
C ASN A 51 -7.73 -11.51 13.90
N GLU A 52 -7.56 -10.51 14.78
CA GLU A 52 -8.63 -9.60 15.16
C GLU A 52 -9.12 -8.77 13.97
N PHE A 53 -8.19 -8.35 13.11
CA PHE A 53 -8.52 -7.61 11.91
C PHE A 53 -9.35 -8.43 10.91
N LEU A 54 -8.97 -9.69 10.68
CA LEU A 54 -9.65 -10.56 9.71
C LEU A 54 -10.97 -11.13 10.26
N ARG A 55 -11.01 -11.51 11.55
CA ARG A 55 -12.24 -12.04 12.20
C ARG A 55 -13.42 -11.09 12.16
N ARG A 56 -13.17 -9.78 12.16
CA ARG A 56 -14.24 -8.78 12.03
C ARG A 56 -14.84 -8.74 10.63
N GLN A 57 -14.10 -9.22 9.62
CA GLN A 57 -14.49 -9.16 8.22
C GLN A 57 -15.17 -10.43 7.74
N VAL A 58 -14.74 -11.60 8.23
CA VAL A 58 -15.27 -12.90 7.81
C VAL A 58 -16.43 -13.36 8.71
N SER A 59 -17.37 -14.11 8.13
CA SER A 59 -18.54 -14.66 8.84
C SER A 59 -18.14 -15.57 10.00
N GLU A 60 -18.98 -15.63 11.04
CA GLU A 60 -18.76 -16.49 12.19
C GLU A 60 -18.61 -17.97 11.76
N GLY A 61 -17.66 -18.68 12.37
CA GLY A 61 -17.35 -20.08 12.01
C GLY A 61 -16.41 -20.25 10.81
N THR A 62 -16.06 -19.17 10.09
CA THR A 62 -15.10 -19.24 8.99
C THR A 62 -13.68 -19.54 9.52
N PRO A 63 -13.02 -20.64 9.09
CA PRO A 63 -11.70 -20.99 9.58
C PRO A 63 -10.65 -19.95 9.17
N ILE A 64 -9.90 -19.45 10.14
CA ILE A 64 -8.75 -18.56 9.90
C ILE A 64 -7.47 -19.33 10.21
N GLU A 65 -6.88 -19.87 9.16
CA GLU A 65 -5.55 -20.50 9.19
C GLU A 65 -4.42 -19.48 9.32
N ALA A 66 -3.26 -19.93 9.81
CA ALA A 66 -2.10 -19.08 10.02
C ALA A 66 -1.51 -18.49 8.72
N SER A 67 -1.71 -19.16 7.58
CA SER A 67 -1.35 -18.65 6.24
C SER A 67 -2.15 -17.39 5.87
N HIS A 68 -3.42 -17.30 6.24
CA HIS A 68 -4.21 -16.06 6.09
C HIS A 68 -3.60 -14.92 6.92
N LEU A 69 -3.20 -15.23 8.16
CA LEU A 69 -2.59 -14.26 9.05
C LEU A 69 -1.25 -13.77 8.49
N ALA A 70 -0.44 -14.64 7.89
CA ALA A 70 0.81 -14.27 7.22
C ALA A 70 0.56 -13.30 6.04
N LEU A 71 -0.40 -13.60 5.16
CA LEU A 71 -0.77 -12.72 4.05
C LEU A 71 -1.30 -11.36 4.54
N MET A 72 -2.11 -11.36 5.61
CA MET A 72 -2.63 -10.12 6.19
C MET A 72 -1.52 -9.26 6.81
N ARG A 73 -0.47 -9.88 7.37
CA ARG A 73 0.72 -9.17 7.84
C ARG A 73 1.49 -8.51 6.70
N ILE A 74 1.61 -9.19 5.54
CA ILE A 74 2.23 -8.60 4.34
C ILE A 74 1.42 -7.37 3.89
N TYR A 75 0.09 -7.48 3.86
CA TYR A 75 -0.79 -6.34 3.59
C TYR A 75 -0.51 -5.18 4.58
N GLY A 76 -0.46 -5.46 5.88
CA GLY A 76 -0.13 -4.47 6.91
C GLY A 76 1.23 -3.80 6.71
N ALA A 77 2.27 -4.57 6.35
CA ALA A 77 3.61 -4.06 6.09
C ALA A 77 3.65 -3.03 4.94
N ILE A 78 2.85 -3.25 3.89
CA ILE A 78 2.75 -2.31 2.75
C ILE A 78 2.17 -0.97 3.20
N HIS A 79 1.11 -0.99 4.01
CA HIS A 79 0.50 0.23 4.55
C HIS A 79 1.43 0.97 5.52
N VAL A 80 2.14 0.26 6.39
CA VAL A 80 3.17 0.87 7.27
C VAL A 80 4.24 1.57 6.41
N GLY A 81 4.72 0.92 5.36
CA GLY A 81 5.68 1.51 4.44
C GLY A 81 5.15 2.74 3.68
N ALA A 82 3.91 2.70 3.20
CA ALA A 82 3.27 3.82 2.54
C ALA A 82 3.11 5.03 3.48
N SER A 83 2.77 4.79 4.74
CA SER A 83 2.66 5.85 5.76
C SER A 83 3.99 6.58 6.00
N PHE A 84 5.13 5.89 5.84
CA PHE A 84 6.45 6.51 5.96
C PHE A 84 6.70 7.60 4.91
N VAL A 85 6.29 7.35 3.65
CA VAL A 85 6.41 8.36 2.58
C VAL A 85 5.55 9.56 2.91
N LEU A 86 4.28 9.34 3.28
CA LEU A 86 3.38 10.42 3.66
C LEU A 86 3.97 11.26 4.79
N TYR A 87 4.52 10.61 5.82
CA TYR A 87 5.17 11.31 6.92
C TYR A 87 6.35 12.14 6.42
N LYS A 88 7.30 11.58 5.67
CA LYS A 88 8.51 12.30 5.25
C LYS A 88 8.24 13.40 4.22
N CYS A 89 7.28 13.19 3.32
CA CYS A 89 7.05 14.05 2.15
C CYS A 89 5.90 15.06 2.32
N ARG A 90 5.01 14.94 3.34
CA ARG A 90 3.86 15.86 3.53
C ARG A 90 4.24 17.34 3.63
N MET A 91 5.43 17.64 4.15
CA MET A 91 5.93 19.01 4.33
C MET A 91 6.81 19.47 3.16
N SER A 92 6.84 18.73 2.05
CA SER A 92 7.59 19.16 0.89
C SER A 92 7.12 20.52 0.39
N LYS A 93 8.08 21.30 -0.12
CA LYS A 93 7.82 22.56 -0.82
C LYS A 93 7.58 22.32 -2.32
N ASP A 94 7.86 21.12 -2.80
CA ASP A 94 7.61 20.71 -4.17
C ASP A 94 6.15 20.28 -4.32
N GLU A 95 5.38 21.04 -5.10
CA GLU A 95 3.97 20.73 -5.34
C GLU A 95 3.78 19.41 -6.11
N SER A 96 4.77 18.98 -6.91
CA SER A 96 4.72 17.71 -7.62
C SER A 96 4.75 16.51 -6.66
N VAL A 97 5.51 16.61 -5.56
CA VAL A 97 5.53 15.59 -4.51
C VAL A 97 4.16 15.46 -3.85
N ILE A 98 3.52 16.59 -3.53
CA ILE A 98 2.18 16.60 -2.95
C ILE A 98 1.17 15.99 -3.92
N GLY A 99 1.21 16.39 -5.21
CA GLY A 99 0.31 15.86 -6.23
C GLY A 99 0.49 14.36 -6.45
N THR A 100 1.73 13.90 -6.58
CA THR A 100 2.04 12.47 -6.73
C THR A 100 1.58 11.66 -5.54
N MET A 101 1.78 12.13 -4.29
CA MET A 101 1.25 11.44 -3.12
C MET A 101 -0.27 11.29 -3.22
N MET A 102 -1.00 12.38 -3.46
CA MET A 102 -2.47 12.32 -3.51
C MET A 102 -3.01 11.41 -4.61
N TRP A 103 -2.42 11.45 -5.81
CA TRP A 103 -2.79 10.55 -6.89
C TRP A 103 -2.48 9.09 -6.58
N SER A 104 -1.33 8.81 -5.96
CA SER A 104 -0.99 7.47 -5.48
C SER A 104 -2.03 6.95 -4.48
N ARG A 105 -2.51 7.80 -3.56
CA ARG A 105 -3.61 7.45 -2.63
C ARG A 105 -4.91 7.16 -3.37
N ILE A 106 -5.32 8.04 -4.27
CA ILE A 106 -6.57 7.89 -5.05
C ILE A 106 -6.56 6.59 -5.84
N LEU A 107 -5.48 6.29 -6.56
CA LEU A 107 -5.38 5.09 -7.39
C LEU A 107 -5.31 3.82 -6.54
N GLY A 108 -4.52 3.83 -5.46
CA GLY A 108 -4.43 2.71 -4.54
C GLY A 108 -5.77 2.38 -3.87
N LEU A 109 -6.48 3.39 -3.39
CA LEU A 109 -7.81 3.23 -2.80
C LEU A 109 -8.83 2.74 -3.82
N LYS A 110 -8.81 3.26 -5.06
CA LYS A 110 -9.70 2.78 -6.14
C LYS A 110 -9.54 1.30 -6.41
N ILE A 111 -8.30 0.82 -6.56
CA ILE A 111 -8.04 -0.60 -6.85
C ILE A 111 -8.51 -1.47 -5.67
N GLN A 112 -8.20 -1.06 -4.43
CA GLN A 112 -8.65 -1.78 -3.23
C GLN A 112 -10.18 -1.82 -3.11
N ILE A 113 -10.88 -0.70 -3.37
CA ILE A 113 -12.35 -0.65 -3.38
C ILE A 113 -12.92 -1.61 -4.43
N LEU A 114 -12.34 -1.67 -5.63
CA LEU A 114 -12.78 -2.60 -6.67
C LEU A 114 -12.59 -4.05 -6.24
N THR A 115 -11.45 -4.38 -5.62
CA THR A 115 -11.22 -5.72 -5.04
C THR A 115 -12.23 -6.03 -3.95
N LEU A 116 -12.42 -5.13 -2.99
CA LEU A 116 -13.38 -5.28 -1.89
C LEU A 116 -14.81 -5.47 -2.42
N ALA A 117 -15.23 -4.66 -3.39
CA ALA A 117 -16.55 -4.73 -4.00
C ALA A 117 -16.75 -6.03 -4.81
N TYR A 118 -15.73 -6.49 -5.54
CA TYR A 118 -15.78 -7.76 -6.25
C TYR A 118 -16.00 -8.92 -5.27
N HIS A 119 -15.19 -9.02 -4.22
CA HIS A 119 -15.34 -10.08 -3.21
C HIS A 119 -16.63 -9.97 -2.41
N ALA A 120 -17.06 -8.74 -2.11
CA ALA A 120 -18.36 -8.46 -1.54
C ALA A 120 -19.49 -9.03 -2.40
N MET A 121 -19.50 -8.81 -3.71
CA MET A 121 -20.60 -9.25 -4.59
C MET A 121 -20.61 -10.76 -4.84
N PHE A 122 -19.43 -11.39 -4.97
CA PHE A 122 -19.32 -12.77 -5.42
C PHE A 122 -19.09 -13.79 -4.30
N ILE A 123 -18.78 -13.32 -3.08
CA ILE A 123 -18.44 -14.17 -1.91
C ILE A 123 -19.13 -13.64 -0.63
N MET A 124 -20.34 -13.10 -0.79
CA MET A 124 -21.16 -12.51 0.28
C MET A 124 -21.33 -13.42 1.51
N ASP A 125 -21.45 -14.74 1.30
CA ASP A 125 -21.72 -15.72 2.35
C ASP A 125 -20.58 -15.82 3.39
N LYS A 126 -19.35 -15.51 2.96
CA LYS A 126 -18.17 -15.56 3.82
C LYS A 126 -17.81 -14.22 4.47
N PHE A 127 -18.47 -13.13 4.08
CA PHE A 127 -18.19 -11.80 4.63
C PHE A 127 -19.35 -11.25 5.45
N THR A 128 -19.02 -10.51 6.49
CA THR A 128 -20.02 -9.94 7.40
C THR A 128 -20.65 -8.66 6.84
N THR A 129 -21.81 -8.28 7.39
CA THR A 129 -22.37 -6.93 7.22
C THR A 129 -21.38 -5.83 7.64
N PHE A 130 -20.53 -6.12 8.64
CA PHE A 130 -19.43 -5.23 9.03
C PHE A 130 -18.45 -5.01 7.87
N PHE A 131 -18.07 -6.04 7.13
CA PHE A 131 -17.20 -5.87 5.96
C PHE A 131 -17.80 -4.91 4.91
N LEU A 132 -19.09 -5.07 4.58
CA LEU A 132 -19.75 -4.26 3.56
C LEU A 132 -19.90 -2.79 3.98
N TYR A 133 -20.46 -2.52 5.16
CA TYR A 133 -20.74 -1.15 5.55
C TYR A 133 -19.54 -0.47 6.19
N PHE A 134 -18.71 -1.21 6.92
CA PHE A 134 -17.57 -0.64 7.64
C PHE A 134 -16.30 -0.64 6.81
N VAL A 135 -15.88 -1.76 6.24
CA VAL A 135 -14.61 -1.79 5.49
C VAL A 135 -14.76 -1.06 4.16
N LEU A 136 -15.67 -1.51 3.30
CA LEU A 136 -15.87 -0.89 1.99
C LEU A 136 -16.35 0.57 2.13
N GLY A 137 -17.27 0.86 3.05
CA GLY A 137 -17.73 2.23 3.33
C GLY A 137 -16.61 3.19 3.73
N ASN A 138 -15.75 2.78 4.67
CA ASN A 138 -14.60 3.62 5.08
C ASN A 138 -13.63 3.85 3.93
N PHE A 139 -13.33 2.83 3.11
CA PHE A 139 -12.45 2.99 1.95
C PHE A 139 -13.04 3.97 0.92
N CYS A 140 -14.36 3.90 0.66
CA CYS A 140 -15.05 4.85 -0.21
C CYS A 140 -14.98 6.28 0.32
N LEU A 141 -15.25 6.50 1.61
CA LEU A 141 -15.15 7.83 2.23
C LEU A 141 -13.71 8.35 2.23
N TRP A 142 -12.74 7.46 2.42
CA TRP A 142 -11.33 7.79 2.34
C TRP A 142 -10.89 8.22 0.94
N LEU A 143 -11.39 7.54 -0.09
CA LEU A 143 -11.19 7.93 -1.48
C LEU A 143 -11.80 9.31 -1.74
N VAL A 144 -13.06 9.53 -1.33
CA VAL A 144 -13.75 10.81 -1.51
C VAL A 144 -12.99 11.94 -0.81
N ALA A 145 -12.51 11.73 0.41
CA ALA A 145 -11.73 12.72 1.14
C ALA A 145 -10.43 13.11 0.40
N ASN A 146 -9.72 12.14 -0.18
CA ASN A 146 -8.54 12.41 -1.01
C ASN A 146 -8.89 13.12 -2.33
N LEU A 147 -10.03 12.76 -2.96
CA LEU A 147 -10.53 13.44 -4.16
C LEU A 147 -10.93 14.89 -3.88
N VAL A 148 -11.61 15.17 -2.78
CA VAL A 148 -11.94 16.54 -2.36
C VAL A 148 -10.67 17.37 -2.26
N GLN A 149 -9.65 16.84 -1.61
CA GLN A 149 -8.39 17.55 -1.42
C GLN A 149 -7.68 17.80 -2.76
N ILE A 150 -7.69 16.84 -3.70
CA ILE A 150 -7.02 17.03 -4.99
C ILE A 150 -7.73 18.06 -5.87
N ILE A 151 -9.07 18.05 -5.85
CA ILE A 151 -9.90 19.03 -6.58
C ILE A 151 -9.68 20.44 -6.00
N ARG A 152 -9.57 20.57 -4.68
CA ARG A 152 -9.33 21.86 -4.01
C ARG A 152 -7.93 22.42 -4.24
N LYS A 153 -6.90 21.56 -4.24
CA LYS A 153 -5.50 22.01 -4.32
C LYS A 153 -4.95 22.07 -5.75
N GLN A 154 -5.48 21.24 -6.67
CA GLN A 154 -5.00 21.08 -8.05
C GLN A 154 -3.46 21.06 -8.15
N PRO A 155 -2.78 20.16 -7.40
CA PRO A 155 -1.33 20.13 -7.38
C PRO A 155 -0.77 19.76 -8.76
N LYS A 156 0.31 20.43 -9.16
CA LYS A 156 1.02 20.12 -10.41
C LYS A 156 1.62 18.72 -10.35
N LEU A 157 1.85 18.11 -11.51
CA LEU A 157 2.43 16.78 -11.64
C LEU A 157 3.72 16.83 -12.45
N GLY A 158 4.79 16.31 -11.83
CA GLY A 158 6.10 16.18 -12.45
C GLY A 158 6.79 17.51 -12.78
N HIS A 159 8.07 17.38 -13.07
CA HIS A 159 8.97 18.40 -13.60
C HIS A 159 9.88 17.76 -14.66
N TYR A 160 10.79 18.54 -15.23
CA TYR A 160 11.84 18.04 -16.14
C TYR A 160 12.77 17.03 -15.44
N GLU A 161 13.09 15.93 -16.13
CA GLU A 161 13.94 14.83 -15.63
C GLU A 161 15.39 15.00 -16.09
N PRO A 162 16.34 15.30 -15.19
CA PRO A 162 17.67 15.75 -15.61
C PRO A 162 18.73 14.64 -15.70
N GLU A 163 18.49 13.42 -15.21
CA GLU A 163 19.53 12.37 -15.11
C GLU A 163 19.07 11.01 -15.65
N VAL A 164 19.80 10.49 -16.64
CA VAL A 164 19.40 9.26 -17.36
C VAL A 164 19.51 8.00 -16.47
N LEU A 165 20.64 7.78 -15.77
CA LEU A 165 20.90 6.51 -15.08
C LEU A 165 20.05 6.32 -13.81
N LEU A 166 19.96 7.32 -12.93
CA LEU A 166 19.09 7.24 -11.74
C LEU A 166 17.62 7.06 -12.14
N THR A 167 17.19 7.77 -13.19
CA THR A 167 15.86 7.61 -13.76
C THR A 167 15.63 6.19 -14.24
N TRP A 168 16.57 5.58 -14.97
CA TRP A 168 16.47 4.17 -15.35
C TRP A 168 16.28 3.23 -14.17
N VAL A 169 17.08 3.36 -13.10
CA VAL A 169 16.96 2.51 -11.90
C VAL A 169 15.57 2.62 -11.28
N ILE A 170 15.07 3.85 -11.12
CA ILE A 170 13.73 4.10 -10.55
C ILE A 170 12.62 3.60 -11.48
N ARG A 171 12.77 3.75 -12.80
CA ARG A 171 11.82 3.24 -13.80
C ARG A 171 11.77 1.71 -13.82
N THR A 172 12.91 1.05 -13.68
CA THR A 172 12.97 -0.41 -13.54
C THR A 172 12.31 -0.85 -12.23
N GLU A 173 12.55 -0.16 -11.12
CA GLU A 173 11.87 -0.46 -9.84
C GLU A 173 10.36 -0.34 -9.99
N PHE A 174 9.88 0.76 -10.57
CA PHE A 174 8.48 0.95 -10.91
C PHE A 174 7.94 -0.23 -11.73
N PHE A 175 8.63 -0.62 -12.80
CA PHE A 175 8.16 -1.66 -13.72
C PHE A 175 8.05 -3.02 -13.02
N VAL A 176 9.04 -3.39 -12.21
CA VAL A 176 9.03 -4.64 -11.44
C VAL A 176 7.90 -4.63 -10.40
N THR A 177 7.73 -3.52 -9.68
CA THR A 177 6.65 -3.36 -8.70
C THR A 177 5.27 -3.39 -9.36
N PHE A 178 5.13 -2.80 -10.55
CA PHE A 178 3.92 -2.84 -11.36
C PHE A 178 3.57 -4.27 -11.81
N LEU A 179 4.53 -5.00 -12.39
CA LEU A 179 4.31 -6.39 -12.79
C LEU A 179 3.97 -7.29 -11.59
N SER A 180 4.63 -7.07 -10.45
CA SER A 180 4.34 -7.79 -9.21
C SER A 180 2.91 -7.53 -8.75
N GLY A 181 2.50 -6.25 -8.69
CA GLY A 181 1.13 -5.84 -8.36
C GLY A 181 0.08 -6.45 -9.30
N LEU A 182 0.35 -6.47 -10.60
CA LEU A 182 -0.51 -7.13 -11.58
C LEU A 182 -0.58 -8.65 -11.37
N ALA A 183 0.54 -9.30 -11.06
CA ALA A 183 0.56 -10.73 -10.81
C ALA A 183 -0.31 -11.12 -9.61
N TYR A 184 -0.26 -10.35 -8.52
CA TYR A 184 -1.16 -10.52 -7.36
C TYR A 184 -2.64 -10.38 -7.71
N MET A 185 -2.96 -9.49 -8.66
CA MET A 185 -4.34 -9.26 -9.07
C MET A 185 -4.84 -10.34 -10.04
N ALA A 186 -4.02 -10.72 -11.02
CA ALA A 186 -4.38 -11.63 -12.11
C ALA A 186 -4.22 -13.11 -11.76
N PHE A 187 -3.22 -13.46 -10.95
CA PHE A 187 -2.90 -14.85 -10.59
C PHE A 187 -2.87 -15.09 -9.06
N PRO A 188 -3.88 -14.62 -8.29
CA PRO A 188 -3.85 -14.72 -6.83
C PRO A 188 -3.82 -16.17 -6.36
N HIS A 189 -4.54 -17.08 -7.02
CA HIS A 189 -4.59 -18.49 -6.62
C HIS A 189 -3.23 -19.18 -6.77
N PHE A 190 -2.49 -18.88 -7.84
CA PHE A 190 -1.13 -19.41 -8.00
C PHE A 190 -0.21 -18.88 -6.90
N LEU A 191 -0.23 -17.57 -6.63
CA LEU A 191 0.64 -16.95 -5.63
C LEU A 191 0.33 -17.40 -4.20
N THR A 192 -0.93 -17.71 -3.89
CA THR A 192 -1.32 -18.23 -2.57
C THR A 192 -0.85 -19.65 -2.32
N THR A 193 -0.62 -20.46 -3.36
CA THR A 193 -0.01 -21.80 -3.19
C THR A 193 1.39 -21.75 -2.56
N LEU A 194 2.05 -20.59 -2.66
CA LEU A 194 3.33 -20.37 -1.98
C LEU A 194 3.18 -20.32 -0.46
N PHE A 195 2.02 -19.91 0.05
CA PHE A 195 1.76 -19.71 1.48
C PHE A 195 0.82 -20.77 2.09
N SER A 196 0.02 -21.45 1.27
CA SER A 196 -0.89 -22.50 1.73
C SER A 196 -0.98 -23.62 0.69
N PRO A 197 -0.92 -24.91 1.10
CA PRO A 197 -1.11 -26.03 0.19
C PRO A 197 -2.55 -26.15 -0.33
N LYS A 198 -3.52 -25.51 0.33
CA LYS A 198 -4.94 -25.52 -0.04
C LYS A 198 -5.50 -24.10 -0.01
N PRO A 199 -5.20 -23.26 -1.01
CA PRO A 199 -5.68 -21.89 -1.02
C PRO A 199 -7.20 -21.84 -1.13
N ASP A 200 -7.81 -21.02 -0.29
CA ASP A 200 -9.24 -20.74 -0.33
C ASP A 200 -9.51 -19.31 -0.85
N LEU A 201 -10.78 -18.92 -0.81
CA LEU A 201 -11.21 -17.60 -1.28
C LEU A 201 -10.70 -16.45 -0.41
N ILE A 202 -10.45 -16.67 0.88
CA ILE A 202 -9.89 -15.64 1.77
C ILE A 202 -8.44 -15.39 1.41
N HIS A 203 -7.67 -16.45 1.12
CA HIS A 203 -6.31 -16.31 0.60
C HIS A 203 -6.28 -15.47 -0.69
N VAL A 204 -7.19 -15.77 -1.63
CA VAL A 204 -7.30 -15.04 -2.91
C VAL A 204 -7.62 -13.57 -2.66
N TYR A 205 -8.61 -13.29 -1.80
CA TYR A 205 -9.01 -11.95 -1.41
C TYR A 205 -7.84 -11.13 -0.83
N ILE A 206 -7.15 -11.66 0.19
CA ILE A 206 -6.03 -10.94 0.84
C ILE A 206 -4.88 -10.73 -0.14
N THR A 207 -4.62 -11.70 -1.02
CA THR A 207 -3.57 -11.61 -2.04
C THR A 207 -3.85 -10.51 -3.05
N GLN A 208 -5.11 -10.36 -3.48
CA GLN A 208 -5.50 -9.25 -4.34
C GLN A 208 -5.47 -7.90 -3.60
N LEU A 209 -5.75 -7.86 -2.29
CA LEU A 209 -5.52 -6.64 -1.50
C LEU A 209 -4.05 -6.24 -1.46
N VAL A 210 -3.14 -7.20 -1.26
CA VAL A 210 -1.68 -6.98 -1.34
C VAL A 210 -1.31 -6.41 -2.72
N GLY A 211 -1.86 -6.99 -3.79
CA GLY A 211 -1.69 -6.49 -5.16
C GLY A 211 -2.19 -5.06 -5.35
N GLY A 212 -3.41 -4.77 -4.90
CA GLY A 212 -4.01 -3.44 -4.99
C GLY A 212 -3.23 -2.36 -4.24
N SER A 213 -2.78 -2.65 -3.01
CA SER A 213 -1.93 -1.73 -2.24
C SER A 213 -0.56 -1.52 -2.90
N THR A 214 0.02 -2.58 -3.48
CA THR A 214 1.28 -2.49 -4.22
C THR A 214 1.13 -1.59 -5.46
N LEU A 215 0.05 -1.77 -6.23
CA LEU A 215 -0.26 -0.95 -7.40
C LEU A 215 -0.52 0.51 -7.03
N GLY A 216 -1.12 0.80 -5.87
CA GLY A 216 -1.26 2.18 -5.40
C GLY A 216 0.07 2.93 -5.27
N GLY A 217 1.11 2.23 -4.79
CA GLY A 217 2.43 2.80 -4.59
C GLY A 217 3.23 3.09 -5.87
N ILE A 218 2.90 2.49 -7.02
CA ILE A 218 3.71 2.62 -8.25
C ILE A 218 3.77 4.07 -8.75
N TRP A 219 2.73 4.85 -8.46
CA TRP A 219 2.65 6.24 -8.89
C TRP A 219 3.71 7.11 -8.22
N LEU A 220 4.02 6.84 -6.95
CA LEU A 220 5.14 7.47 -6.25
C LEU A 220 6.47 7.12 -6.89
N SER A 221 6.69 5.84 -7.22
CA SER A 221 7.90 5.40 -7.90
C SER A 221 8.05 6.08 -9.27
N TRP A 222 7.00 6.09 -10.09
CA TRP A 222 7.02 6.68 -11.43
C TRP A 222 7.35 8.17 -11.41
N TYR A 223 6.71 8.97 -10.55
CA TYR A 223 6.93 10.42 -10.56
C TYR A 223 8.09 10.89 -9.67
N SER A 224 8.69 10.00 -8.87
CA SER A 224 9.81 10.37 -8.00
C SER A 224 11.04 10.85 -8.77
N THR A 225 11.22 10.40 -10.03
CA THR A 225 12.29 10.88 -10.93
C THR A 225 12.14 12.36 -11.27
N SER A 226 10.92 12.89 -11.15
CA SER A 226 10.58 14.27 -11.48
C SER A 226 10.49 15.18 -10.24
N PHE A 227 10.87 14.69 -9.05
CA PHE A 227 10.89 15.51 -7.84
C PHE A 227 12.10 16.44 -7.82
N TYR A 228 11.87 17.71 -7.46
CA TYR A 228 12.89 18.74 -7.38
C TYR A 228 13.88 18.49 -6.22
N LEU A 229 13.38 17.99 -5.09
CA LEU A 229 14.18 17.79 -3.89
C LEU A 229 14.64 16.33 -3.77
N GLU A 230 15.95 16.09 -3.82
CA GLU A 230 16.53 14.74 -3.64
C GLU A 230 16.09 14.05 -2.35
N ARG A 231 15.79 14.81 -1.28
CA ARG A 231 15.34 14.25 -0.01
C ARG A 231 13.99 13.52 -0.15
N ASP A 232 13.14 13.98 -1.07
CA ASP A 232 11.82 13.42 -1.29
C ASP A 232 11.95 12.13 -2.12
N ILE A 233 12.86 12.11 -3.11
CA ILE A 233 13.28 10.90 -3.84
C ILE A 233 13.82 9.85 -2.87
N LYS A 234 14.76 10.24 -2.00
CA LYS A 234 15.31 9.34 -0.97
C LYS A 234 14.23 8.80 -0.05
N SER A 235 13.21 9.59 0.27
CA SER A 235 12.11 9.15 1.14
C SER A 235 11.26 8.06 0.49
N VAL A 236 11.02 8.15 -0.82
CA VAL A 236 10.34 7.09 -1.61
C VAL A 236 11.20 5.82 -1.66
N LEU A 237 12.50 5.94 -1.94
CA LEU A 237 13.37 4.76 -1.97
C LEU A 237 13.54 4.11 -0.59
N LEU A 238 13.68 4.92 0.47
CA LEU A 238 13.74 4.43 1.84
C LEU A 238 12.46 3.71 2.26
N SER A 239 11.28 4.20 1.86
CA SER A 239 10.04 3.50 2.17
C SER A 239 10.02 2.12 1.55
N ARG A 240 10.50 1.96 0.31
CA ARG A 240 10.63 0.63 -0.34
C ARG A 240 11.52 -0.29 0.47
N VAL A 241 12.68 0.21 0.89
CA VAL A 241 13.61 -0.55 1.74
C VAL A 241 12.92 -1.00 3.04
N TYR A 242 12.25 -0.09 3.75
CA TYR A 242 11.55 -0.43 5.00
C TYR A 242 10.41 -1.43 4.77
N THR A 243 9.57 -1.23 3.76
CA THR A 243 8.48 -2.16 3.42
C THR A 243 9.03 -3.56 3.18
N THR A 244 10.08 -3.69 2.35
CA THR A 244 10.64 -5.00 2.02
C THR A 244 11.28 -5.67 3.22
N ILE A 245 11.95 -4.93 4.11
CA ILE A 245 12.51 -5.50 5.35
C ILE A 245 11.40 -6.09 6.23
N ILE A 246 10.29 -5.37 6.41
CA ILE A 246 9.16 -5.85 7.21
C ILE A 246 8.52 -7.08 6.55
N ILE A 247 8.29 -7.05 5.24
CA ILE A 247 7.76 -8.20 4.49
C ILE A 247 8.69 -9.41 4.61
N PHE A 248 10.00 -9.21 4.50
CA PHE A 248 10.98 -10.28 4.65
C PHE A 248 10.95 -10.90 6.05
N ALA A 249 10.80 -10.08 7.10
CA ALA A 249 10.62 -10.56 8.46
C ALA A 249 9.34 -11.41 8.61
N VAL A 250 8.22 -10.97 8.02
CA VAL A 250 6.95 -11.71 8.02
C VAL A 250 7.07 -13.05 7.28
N ILE A 251 7.72 -13.08 6.11
CA ILE A 251 7.93 -14.31 5.34
C ILE A 251 8.83 -15.27 6.11
N THR A 252 9.93 -14.77 6.68
CA THR A 252 10.86 -15.57 7.47
C THR A 252 10.17 -16.18 8.68
N GLN A 253 9.39 -15.37 9.42
CA GLN A 253 8.57 -15.85 10.53
C GLN A 253 7.58 -16.93 10.06
N SER A 254 6.91 -16.71 8.94
CA SER A 254 5.93 -17.67 8.39
C SER A 254 6.60 -18.98 8.01
N HIS A 255 7.80 -18.94 7.42
CA HIS A 255 8.57 -20.13 7.09
C HIS A 255 8.90 -20.95 8.34
N PHE A 256 9.41 -20.31 9.39
CA PHE A 256 9.75 -21.00 10.64
C PHE A 256 8.53 -21.56 11.38
N MET A 257 7.39 -20.86 11.31
CA MET A 257 6.18 -21.26 12.04
C MET A 257 5.30 -22.26 11.28
N LEU A 258 5.27 -22.17 9.94
CA LEU A 258 4.31 -22.90 9.10
C LEU A 258 4.98 -23.85 8.09
N GLY A 259 6.30 -23.74 7.90
CA GLY A 259 7.01 -24.43 6.82
C GLY A 259 6.78 -23.82 5.43
N TYR A 260 6.04 -22.70 5.35
CA TYR A 260 5.69 -22.00 4.11
C TYR A 260 6.07 -20.51 4.15
N PRO A 261 6.54 -19.93 3.05
CA PRO A 261 6.85 -20.59 1.78
C PRO A 261 8.01 -21.57 1.91
N LYS A 262 7.97 -22.67 1.15
CA LYS A 262 9.08 -23.64 1.12
C LYS A 262 10.37 -22.97 0.64
N LEU A 263 11.52 -23.44 1.12
CA LEU A 263 12.84 -22.97 0.69
C LEU A 263 13.02 -23.02 -0.84
N GLU A 264 12.51 -24.08 -1.49
CA GLU A 264 12.53 -24.24 -2.94
C GLU A 264 11.74 -23.15 -3.69
N ASN A 265 10.82 -22.47 -3.02
CA ASN A 265 10.03 -21.37 -3.58
C ASN A 265 10.55 -20.00 -3.13
N MET A 266 11.59 -19.94 -2.30
CA MET A 266 12.18 -18.67 -1.84
C MET A 266 12.80 -17.87 -3.00
N TRP A 267 13.16 -18.51 -4.12
CA TRP A 267 13.64 -17.79 -5.31
C TRP A 267 12.57 -16.88 -5.93
N LEU A 268 11.27 -17.25 -5.84
CA LEU A 268 10.18 -16.39 -6.31
C LEU A 268 10.16 -15.07 -5.53
N PHE A 269 10.62 -15.07 -4.28
CA PHE A 269 10.77 -13.87 -3.47
C PHE A 269 11.97 -13.00 -3.87
N PHE A 270 12.92 -13.50 -4.67
CA PHE A 270 13.94 -12.62 -5.27
C PHE A 270 13.31 -11.59 -6.23
N THR A 271 12.19 -11.92 -6.88
CA THR A 271 11.44 -10.94 -7.69
C THR A 271 10.85 -9.81 -6.82
N TRP A 272 10.47 -10.11 -5.57
CA TRP A 272 10.05 -9.11 -4.58
C TRP A 272 11.23 -8.38 -3.93
N PHE A 273 12.43 -8.99 -3.98
CA PHE A 273 13.68 -8.40 -3.51
C PHE A 273 14.31 -7.46 -4.54
N LEU A 274 13.98 -7.62 -5.82
CA LEU A 274 14.51 -6.76 -6.88
C LEU A 274 14.15 -5.28 -6.68
N PRO A 275 12.91 -4.88 -6.33
CA PRO A 275 12.60 -3.51 -5.93
C PRO A 275 13.44 -2.99 -4.77
N PHE A 276 13.78 -3.85 -3.80
CA PHE A 276 14.68 -3.50 -2.69
C PHE A 276 16.11 -3.25 -3.14
N VAL A 277 16.66 -4.13 -3.98
CA VAL A 277 18.00 -3.96 -4.55
C VAL A 277 18.07 -2.67 -5.37
N LEU A 278 17.08 -2.43 -6.24
CA LEU A 278 17.01 -1.22 -7.05
C LEU A 278 16.86 0.04 -6.17
N ALA A 279 16.08 -0.03 -5.09
CA ALA A 279 15.96 1.07 -4.14
C ALA A 279 17.29 1.37 -3.43
N ILE A 280 18.04 0.35 -3.02
CA ILE A 280 19.38 0.51 -2.42
C ILE A 280 20.36 1.10 -3.44
N VAL A 281 20.39 0.58 -4.67
CA VAL A 281 21.24 1.11 -5.74
C VAL A 281 20.92 2.59 -5.98
N GLY A 282 19.65 2.96 -6.07
CA GLY A 282 19.23 4.36 -6.20
C GLY A 282 19.69 5.23 -5.02
N LEU A 283 19.58 4.74 -3.78
CA LEU A 283 20.07 5.46 -2.59
C LEU A 283 21.59 5.65 -2.61
N ILE A 284 22.35 4.62 -3.03
CA ILE A 284 23.81 4.69 -3.18
C ILE A 284 24.18 5.74 -4.23
N MET A 285 23.50 5.74 -5.39
CA MET A 285 23.76 6.70 -6.47
C MET A 285 23.53 8.14 -6.01
N ILE A 286 22.41 8.42 -5.34
CA ILE A 286 22.13 9.78 -4.82
C ILE A 286 23.18 10.19 -3.77
N ASN A 287 23.64 9.27 -2.92
CA ASN A 287 24.68 9.57 -1.93
C ASN A 287 26.07 9.78 -2.56
N ALA A 288 26.42 9.01 -3.58
CA ALA A 288 27.68 9.15 -4.32
C ALA A 288 27.76 10.52 -5.01
N ARG A 289 26.66 11.00 -5.58
CA ARG A 289 26.56 12.33 -6.22
C ARG A 289 26.91 13.48 -5.28
N ARG A 290 26.47 13.40 -4.01
CA ARG A 290 26.81 14.43 -3.00
C ARG A 290 28.30 14.46 -2.68
N ARG A 291 28.98 13.32 -2.77
CA ARG A 291 30.42 13.20 -2.50
C ARG A 291 31.27 13.60 -3.70
N TYR A 292 30.75 13.40 -4.92
CA TYR A 292 31.45 13.72 -6.16
C TYR A 292 30.53 14.53 -7.10
N PRO A 293 30.31 15.83 -6.84
CA PRO A 293 29.49 16.65 -7.71
C PRO A 293 30.14 16.71 -9.09
N ILE A 294 29.45 16.17 -10.10
CA ILE A 294 29.86 16.31 -11.50
C ILE A 294 29.84 17.82 -11.79
N LYS A 295 31.02 18.42 -11.97
CA LYS A 295 31.13 19.80 -12.45
C LYS A 295 30.36 19.87 -13.76
N LYS A 296 29.21 20.55 -13.77
CA LYS A 296 28.57 20.93 -15.04
C LYS A 296 29.62 21.75 -15.80
N LYS A 297 30.08 21.23 -16.95
CA LYS A 297 30.79 22.07 -17.92
C LYS A 297 29.82 23.21 -18.25
N ALA A 298 30.23 24.43 -17.93
CA ALA A 298 29.58 25.61 -18.47
C ALA A 298 29.72 25.51 -20.00
N THR A 299 28.59 25.34 -20.66
CA THR A 299 28.43 25.56 -22.10
C THR A 299 27.59 26.79 -22.26
#